data_AF-A0A328UI71-F1
#
_entry.id   AF-A0A328UI71-F1
#
_cell.length_a   1.000
_cell.length_b   1.000
_cell.length_c   1.000
_cell.angle_alpha   90.00
_cell.angle_beta   90.00
_cell.angle_gamma   90.00
#
_symmetry.space_group_name_H-M   'P 1'
#
loop_
_entity.id
_entity.type
_entity.pdbx_description
1 polymer ?
#
loop_
_entity_poly.entity_id
_entity_poly.type
_entity_poly.pdbx_seq_one_letter_code
_entity_poly.pdbx_strand_id
1 'polypeptide(L)'
;MKKKIIAGAVLVLLMVLMPLAALGGAPASAGSLSPAESAGGEPPSSGGSEGGAASGSAGPSEPTVPTGTGAVSNDSFKILDSRSGEVVTVPDADFLPGAVAAEVPPSYAPEALKAQAVAAYTYYSHLRSQQRSNPDESLKGADFSADLSIGEKFVTDELMRSRWGENYESNLSKIKEAVAPVQGQRLVSEGEYIDATYYAISAGITESSAEIWGGQRSYLTNVASPGDVFASGYQTTAIFTPEDLKESLSAVNSGISFEGEPADWLGEAQRTAAGSVKSITVCGTEVPGGSFRSALRLRSQNFTVSFAENQFTFTVRGYGHGVGMSQVGAEYMANQGAGYREILAWYYPGAALEQA
;
A
#
# COMPACT_ATOMS: atom_id res chain seq x y z
N MET A 1 22.55 31.54 28.96
CA MET A 1 21.21 30.95 28.77
C MET A 1 20.83 31.06 27.30
N LYS A 2 20.94 29.97 26.52
CA LYS A 2 20.47 29.92 25.13
C LYS A 2 19.53 28.71 25.03
N LYS A 3 18.23 28.98 24.93
CA LYS A 3 17.19 27.95 24.76
C LYS A 3 17.30 27.38 23.35
N LYS A 4 17.52 26.07 23.25
CA LYS A 4 17.38 25.33 21.98
C LYS A 4 15.90 25.10 21.73
N ILE A 5 15.40 25.60 20.61
CA ILE A 5 14.07 25.31 20.09
C ILE A 5 14.15 23.90 19.51
N ILE A 6 13.43 22.95 20.12
CA ILE A 6 13.24 21.61 19.60
C ILE A 6 12.03 21.70 18.66
N ALA A 7 12.29 21.67 17.35
CA ALA A 7 11.24 21.48 16.36
C ALA A 7 10.84 20.00 16.39
N GLY A 8 9.57 19.72 16.73
CA GLY A 8 9.01 18.38 16.72
C GLY A 8 8.92 17.86 15.29
N ALA A 9 9.67 16.81 14.98
CA ALA A 9 9.45 16.00 13.79
C ALA A 9 8.26 15.08 14.04
N VAL A 10 7.16 15.29 13.33
CA VAL A 10 6.08 14.30 13.24
C VAL A 10 6.65 13.14 12.42
N LEU A 11 7.04 12.08 13.10
CA LEU A 11 7.56 10.86 12.51
C LEU A 11 6.38 10.06 11.94
N VAL A 12 6.01 10.32 10.68
CA VAL A 12 5.13 9.43 9.91
C VAL A 12 5.99 8.27 9.42
N LEU A 13 6.12 7.25 10.27
CA LEU A 13 6.72 5.97 9.93
C LEU A 13 5.60 5.03 9.48
N LEU A 14 5.35 4.97 8.18
CA LEU A 14 4.42 4.02 7.59
C LEU A 14 5.20 2.89 6.92
N MET A 15 5.05 1.71 7.52
CA MET A 15 5.84 0.52 7.25
C MET A 15 5.54 -0.10 5.89
N VAL A 16 6.56 -0.78 5.37
CA VAL A 16 6.47 -1.70 4.24
C VAL A 16 5.76 -2.97 4.72
N LEU A 17 4.44 -3.04 4.55
CA LEU A 17 3.73 -4.32 4.63
C LEU A 17 4.05 -5.09 3.34
N MET A 18 5.04 -5.96 3.38
CA MET A 18 5.14 -7.05 2.40
C MET A 18 4.23 -8.18 2.89
N PRO A 19 3.32 -8.72 2.04
CA PRO A 19 2.67 -9.98 2.36
C PRO A 19 3.74 -11.07 2.41
N LEU A 20 4.07 -11.57 3.61
CA LEU A 20 4.83 -12.81 3.79
C LEU A 20 3.93 -13.99 3.39
N ALA A 21 3.71 -14.16 2.10
CA ALA A 21 2.96 -15.31 1.56
C ALA A 21 3.40 -15.63 0.12
N ALA A 22 4.70 -15.76 -0.13
CA ALA A 22 5.22 -16.30 -1.40
C ALA A 22 6.68 -16.80 -1.29
N LEU A 23 6.99 -17.66 -0.32
CA LEU A 23 8.25 -18.43 -0.29
C LEU A 23 7.94 -19.87 0.11
N GLY A 24 7.42 -20.63 -0.85
CA GLY A 24 7.04 -22.03 -0.63
C GLY A 24 6.45 -22.68 -1.88
N GLY A 25 7.22 -22.72 -2.97
CA GLY A 25 6.85 -23.46 -4.19
C GLY A 25 8.06 -24.18 -4.76
N ALA A 26 8.14 -25.49 -4.54
CA ALA A 26 9.11 -26.37 -5.18
C ALA A 26 8.87 -26.43 -6.71
N PRO A 27 9.92 -26.69 -7.53
CA PRO A 27 9.81 -26.64 -8.98
C PRO A 27 8.99 -27.82 -9.52
N ALA A 28 7.93 -27.53 -10.27
CA ALA A 28 7.22 -28.53 -11.06
C ALA A 28 8.07 -28.93 -12.27
N SER A 29 8.18 -30.24 -12.48
CA SER A 29 9.02 -30.87 -13.50
C SER A 29 8.55 -30.57 -14.92
N ALA A 30 9.54 -30.47 -15.81
CA ALA A 30 9.35 -30.36 -17.25
C ALA A 30 8.71 -31.64 -17.81
N GLY A 31 7.54 -31.48 -18.45
CA GLY A 31 6.92 -32.46 -19.33
C GLY A 31 6.90 -31.94 -20.76
N SER A 32 7.64 -32.61 -21.64
CA SER A 32 7.77 -32.30 -23.06
C SER A 32 6.46 -32.41 -23.83
N LEU A 33 6.19 -31.51 -24.77
CA LEU A 33 5.57 -31.85 -26.05
C LEU A 33 6.09 -30.93 -27.16
N SER A 34 6.52 -31.57 -28.26
CA SER A 34 7.04 -30.99 -29.51
C SER A 34 5.91 -30.58 -30.49
N PRO A 35 6.25 -29.88 -31.60
CA PRO A 35 5.33 -28.99 -32.33
C PRO A 35 4.78 -29.55 -33.66
N ALA A 36 3.74 -28.91 -34.19
CA ALA A 36 3.33 -28.92 -35.60
C ALA A 36 2.63 -27.57 -35.91
N GLU A 37 3.24 -26.68 -36.72
CA GLU A 37 2.94 -26.41 -38.16
C GLU A 37 1.46 -26.02 -38.41
N SER A 38 1.06 -24.82 -38.86
CA SER A 38 1.45 -23.93 -39.99
C SER A 38 0.24 -23.75 -40.95
N ALA A 39 0.21 -22.61 -41.66
CA ALA A 39 -0.74 -22.11 -42.67
C ALA A 39 -1.97 -21.37 -42.11
N GLY A 40 -2.29 -20.12 -42.46
CA GLY A 40 -1.90 -19.29 -43.61
C GLY A 40 -3.18 -18.81 -44.30
N GLY A 41 -3.43 -17.49 -44.33
CA GLY A 41 -4.59 -16.92 -45.04
C GLY A 41 -4.88 -15.45 -44.71
N GLU A 42 -4.38 -14.57 -45.58
CA GLU A 42 -4.63 -13.12 -45.64
C GLU A 42 -6.03 -12.75 -46.21
N PRO A 43 -6.43 -11.46 -46.19
CA PRO A 43 -7.83 -11.00 -46.04
C PRO A 43 -8.47 -10.48 -47.35
N PRO A 44 -9.68 -9.88 -47.26
CA PRO A 44 -9.91 -8.65 -48.04
C PRO A 44 -10.67 -7.53 -47.32
N SER A 45 -10.07 -6.33 -47.40
CA SER A 45 -10.56 -5.04 -47.93
C SER A 45 -12.07 -4.61 -47.93
N SER A 46 -12.27 -3.41 -47.37
CA SER A 46 -12.98 -2.19 -47.87
C SER A 46 -14.51 -1.99 -47.91
N GLY A 47 -14.91 -0.81 -47.38
CA GLY A 47 -16.14 0.00 -47.65
C GLY A 47 -16.59 0.70 -46.34
N GLY A 48 -16.46 2.02 -46.10
CA GLY A 48 -17.17 3.18 -46.71
C GLY A 48 -18.66 3.17 -46.30
N SER A 49 -19.34 4.17 -45.73
CA SER A 49 -19.16 5.60 -45.43
C SER A 49 -20.30 6.04 -44.48
N GLU A 50 -20.07 7.10 -43.70
CA GLU A 50 -20.98 8.15 -43.19
C GLU A 50 -22.32 7.87 -42.45
N GLY A 51 -22.43 8.52 -41.27
CA GLY A 51 -23.57 9.42 -40.98
C GLY A 51 -24.55 9.02 -39.87
N GLY A 52 -24.64 9.83 -38.80
CA GLY A 52 -25.90 10.01 -38.06
C GLY A 52 -25.88 9.96 -36.53
N ALA A 53 -25.81 11.15 -35.92
CA ALA A 53 -26.58 11.63 -34.76
C ALA A 53 -26.65 10.82 -33.43
N ALA A 54 -26.09 11.47 -32.41
CA ALA A 54 -26.54 11.61 -31.02
C ALA A 54 -27.71 10.75 -30.48
N SER A 55 -27.45 9.99 -29.40
CA SER A 55 -28.41 9.79 -28.31
C SER A 55 -27.72 9.25 -27.04
N GLY A 56 -27.92 9.94 -25.91
CA GLY A 56 -27.94 9.39 -24.55
C GLY A 56 -26.67 8.78 -23.98
N SER A 57 -25.80 9.57 -23.36
CA SER A 57 -24.86 9.09 -22.34
C SER A 57 -25.66 8.74 -21.08
N ALA A 58 -25.85 7.44 -20.84
CA ALA A 58 -26.24 6.92 -19.54
C ALA A 58 -25.02 7.02 -18.61
N GLY A 59 -25.13 7.82 -17.55
CA GLY A 59 -24.13 7.86 -16.48
C GLY A 59 -24.05 6.50 -15.76
N PRO A 60 -22.91 6.14 -15.18
CA PRO A 60 -22.78 4.91 -14.41
C PRO A 60 -23.71 4.97 -13.19
N SER A 61 -24.58 3.97 -13.09
CA SER A 61 -25.55 3.81 -12.02
C SER A 61 -24.88 3.73 -10.65
N GLU A 62 -25.33 4.56 -9.71
CA GLU A 62 -24.96 4.48 -8.30
C GLU A 62 -25.26 3.08 -7.74
N PRO A 63 -24.33 2.44 -7.01
CA PRO A 63 -24.62 1.20 -6.31
C PRO A 63 -25.50 1.48 -5.09
N THR A 64 -26.75 1.02 -5.15
CA THR A 64 -27.70 1.04 -4.03
C THR A 64 -27.33 0.00 -2.97
N VAL A 65 -27.05 0.43 -1.74
CA VAL A 65 -26.94 -0.45 -0.56
C VAL A 65 -28.27 -0.42 0.23
N PRO A 66 -28.80 -1.57 0.68
CA PRO A 66 -29.98 -1.61 1.54
C PRO A 66 -29.64 -1.01 2.90
N THR A 67 -30.48 -0.12 3.41
CA THR A 67 -30.36 0.47 4.75
C THR A 67 -30.75 -0.57 5.81
N GLY A 68 -29.80 -1.43 6.19
CA GLY A 68 -29.92 -2.30 7.37
C GLY A 68 -29.46 -1.56 8.63
N THR A 69 -30.29 -1.53 9.67
CA THR A 69 -29.90 -1.08 11.01
C THR A 69 -28.84 -2.02 11.56
N GLY A 70 -27.58 -1.58 11.56
CA GLY A 70 -26.41 -2.39 11.91
C GLY A 70 -26.49 -2.97 13.33
N ALA A 71 -26.42 -4.29 13.44
CA ALA A 71 -26.06 -4.94 14.68
C ALA A 71 -24.57 -4.72 14.91
N VAL A 72 -24.19 -4.17 16.07
CA VAL A 72 -22.79 -4.02 16.46
C VAL A 72 -22.20 -5.43 16.56
N SER A 73 -21.20 -5.75 15.73
CA SER A 73 -20.49 -7.03 15.84
C SER A 73 -19.83 -7.10 17.23
N ASN A 74 -19.98 -8.23 17.92
CA ASN A 74 -19.25 -8.51 19.17
C ASN A 74 -17.83 -9.00 18.89
N ASP A 75 -17.33 -8.82 17.67
CA ASP A 75 -15.98 -9.26 17.32
C ASP A 75 -14.92 -8.33 17.92
N SER A 76 -13.71 -8.89 18.02
CA SER A 76 -12.51 -8.20 18.48
C SER A 76 -11.32 -8.57 17.60
N PHE A 77 -10.32 -7.71 17.64
CA PHE A 77 -9.00 -7.97 17.09
C PHE A 77 -8.03 -8.30 18.22
N LYS A 78 -7.26 -9.36 18.03
CA LYS A 78 -6.17 -9.74 18.93
C LYS A 78 -4.85 -9.31 18.30
N ILE A 79 -4.11 -8.45 19.01
CA ILE A 79 -2.86 -7.88 18.53
C ILE A 79 -1.73 -8.37 19.44
N LEU A 80 -0.74 -9.05 18.87
CA LEU A 80 0.51 -9.34 19.56
C LEU A 80 1.35 -8.07 19.58
N ASP A 81 1.55 -7.47 20.75
CA ASP A 81 2.51 -6.38 20.88
C ASP A 81 3.92 -6.94 20.79
N SER A 82 4.63 -6.66 19.69
CA SER A 82 5.97 -7.18 19.46
C SER A 82 7.00 -6.65 20.46
N ARG A 83 6.69 -5.55 21.15
CA ARG A 83 7.59 -4.95 22.15
C ARG A 83 7.51 -5.65 23.49
N SER A 84 6.30 -5.89 24.00
CA SER A 84 6.07 -6.56 25.30
C SER A 84 5.96 -8.08 25.17
N GLY A 85 5.55 -8.58 24.00
CA GLY A 85 5.26 -9.99 23.74
C GLY A 85 3.87 -10.43 24.22
N GLU A 86 3.02 -9.51 24.67
CA GLU A 86 1.66 -9.74 25.16
C GLU A 86 0.61 -9.64 24.05
N VAL A 87 -0.51 -10.36 24.19
CA VAL A 87 -1.65 -10.28 23.27
C VAL A 87 -2.71 -9.36 23.85
N VAL A 88 -2.97 -8.25 23.16
CA VAL A 88 -4.01 -7.27 23.49
C VAL A 88 -5.26 -7.58 22.70
N THR A 89 -6.43 -7.62 23.35
CA THR A 89 -7.72 -7.78 22.67
C THR A 89 -8.43 -6.43 22.61
N VAL A 90 -8.79 -6.00 21.41
CA VAL A 90 -9.43 -4.71 21.13
C VAL A 90 -10.81 -4.95 20.51
N PRO A 91 -11.91 -4.45 21.10
CA PRO A 91 -13.23 -4.51 20.48
C PRO A 91 -13.22 -3.84 19.10
N ASP A 92 -14.00 -4.37 18.16
CA ASP A 92 -14.06 -3.84 16.79
C ASP A 92 -14.37 -2.32 16.73
N ALA A 93 -15.29 -1.86 17.57
CA ALA A 93 -15.66 -0.45 17.69
C ALA A 93 -14.50 0.46 18.13
N ASP A 94 -13.59 -0.05 18.95
CA ASP A 94 -12.43 0.70 19.46
C ASP A 94 -11.20 0.54 18.57
N PHE A 95 -11.13 -0.57 17.84
CA PHE A 95 -10.04 -0.84 16.92
C PHE A 95 -9.98 0.19 15.81
N LEU A 96 -11.12 0.51 15.21
CA LEU A 96 -11.16 1.28 13.98
C LEU A 96 -10.66 2.74 14.14
N PRO A 97 -11.05 3.50 15.17
CA PRO A 97 -10.45 4.81 15.44
C PRO A 97 -8.93 4.73 15.67
N GLY A 98 -8.45 3.69 16.35
CA GLY A 98 -7.02 3.48 16.61
C GLY A 98 -6.22 3.10 15.36
N ALA A 99 -6.81 2.32 14.46
CA ALA A 99 -6.23 2.00 13.17
C ALA A 99 -6.16 3.25 12.27
N VAL A 100 -7.25 4.03 12.16
CA VAL A 100 -7.24 5.26 11.37
C VAL A 100 -6.21 6.27 11.91
N ALA A 101 -6.09 6.41 13.23
CA ALA A 101 -5.09 7.26 13.87
C ALA A 101 -3.64 6.81 13.66
N ALA A 102 -3.42 5.53 13.35
CA ALA A 102 -2.09 5.00 13.00
C ALA A 102 -1.68 5.39 11.58
N GLU A 103 -2.67 5.60 10.72
CA GLU A 103 -2.48 5.64 9.27
C GLU A 103 -2.48 7.04 8.69
N VAL A 104 -3.45 7.86 9.07
CA VAL A 104 -3.66 9.19 8.46
C VAL A 104 -3.87 10.26 9.51
N PRO A 105 -3.50 11.52 9.24
CA PRO A 105 -3.69 12.58 10.21
C PRO A 105 -5.19 12.89 10.40
N PRO A 106 -5.63 13.25 11.61
CA PRO A 106 -7.02 13.62 11.90
C PRO A 106 -7.53 14.85 11.12
N SER A 107 -6.63 15.57 10.44
CA SER A 107 -6.95 16.73 9.61
C SER A 107 -7.39 16.39 8.20
N TYR A 108 -7.27 15.12 7.77
CA TYR A 108 -7.79 14.69 6.48
C TYR A 108 -9.30 14.91 6.38
N ALA A 109 -9.77 15.11 5.15
CA ALA A 109 -11.17 15.29 4.84
C ALA A 109 -12.00 14.09 5.35
N PRO A 110 -13.23 14.32 5.84
CA PRO A 110 -14.07 13.25 6.40
C PRO A 110 -14.26 12.05 5.46
N GLU A 111 -14.36 12.28 4.15
CA GLU A 111 -14.53 11.20 3.17
C GLU A 111 -13.25 10.37 2.98
N ALA A 112 -12.06 10.97 3.11
CA ALA A 112 -10.80 10.25 3.12
C ALA A 112 -10.62 9.42 4.40
N LEU A 113 -11.01 9.98 5.56
CA LEU A 113 -11.01 9.25 6.83
C LEU A 113 -11.97 8.03 6.78
N LYS A 114 -13.15 8.19 6.17
CA LYS A 114 -14.09 7.08 5.93
C LYS A 114 -13.50 6.01 5.02
N ALA A 115 -12.88 6.40 3.91
CA ALA A 115 -12.24 5.45 3.00
C ALA A 115 -11.11 4.68 3.71
N GLN A 116 -10.26 5.38 4.47
CA GLN A 116 -9.21 4.75 5.28
C GLN A 116 -9.80 3.78 6.32
N ALA A 117 -10.91 4.14 6.96
CA ALA A 117 -11.57 3.27 7.92
C ALA A 117 -12.06 1.97 7.26
N VAL A 118 -12.78 2.05 6.15
CA VAL A 118 -13.26 0.85 5.45
C VAL A 118 -12.09 -0.02 4.95
N ALA A 119 -11.05 0.59 4.39
CA ALA A 119 -9.87 -0.13 3.93
C ALA A 119 -9.13 -0.83 5.09
N ALA A 120 -8.90 -0.13 6.20
CA ALA A 120 -8.28 -0.69 7.40
C ALA A 120 -9.12 -1.84 7.97
N TYR A 121 -10.42 -1.63 8.19
CA TYR A 121 -11.30 -2.68 8.72
C TYR A 121 -11.29 -3.93 7.83
N THR A 122 -11.33 -3.74 6.51
CA THR A 122 -11.26 -4.84 5.55
C THR A 122 -9.93 -5.57 5.65
N TYR A 123 -8.81 -4.85 5.60
CA TYR A 123 -7.47 -5.42 5.63
C TYR A 123 -7.21 -6.22 6.92
N TYR A 124 -7.51 -5.65 8.09
CA TYR A 124 -7.30 -6.36 9.35
C TYR A 124 -8.29 -7.51 9.55
N SER A 125 -9.51 -7.41 9.01
CA SER A 125 -10.46 -8.54 8.98
C SER A 125 -9.99 -9.67 8.05
N HIS A 126 -9.36 -9.33 6.93
CA HIS A 126 -8.72 -10.28 6.03
C HIS A 126 -7.56 -11.02 6.75
N LEU A 127 -6.66 -10.30 7.42
CA LEU A 127 -5.58 -10.90 8.22
C LEU A 127 -6.13 -11.82 9.33
N ARG A 128 -7.13 -11.34 10.07
CA ARG A 128 -7.84 -12.12 11.09
C ARG A 128 -8.43 -13.41 10.52
N SER A 129 -9.08 -13.34 9.36
CA SER A 129 -9.66 -14.51 8.70
C SER A 129 -8.58 -15.52 8.28
N GLN A 130 -7.49 -15.06 7.68
CA GLN A 130 -6.38 -15.92 7.30
C GLN A 130 -5.76 -16.62 8.52
N GLN A 131 -5.43 -15.84 9.54
CA GLN A 131 -4.76 -16.34 10.75
C GLN A 131 -5.65 -17.30 11.54
N ARG A 132 -6.97 -17.10 11.56
CA ARG A 132 -7.90 -18.02 12.23
C ARG A 132 -8.12 -19.31 11.44
N SER A 133 -8.07 -19.26 10.11
CA SER A 133 -8.17 -20.46 9.25
C SER A 133 -6.86 -21.26 9.18
N ASN A 134 -5.71 -20.59 9.28
CA ASN A 134 -4.39 -21.21 9.26
C ASN A 134 -3.46 -20.56 10.32
N PRO A 135 -3.55 -21.00 11.59
CA PRO A 135 -2.84 -20.35 12.69
C PRO A 135 -1.32 -20.44 12.60
N ASP A 136 -0.66 -19.29 12.61
CA ASP A 136 0.76 -19.17 12.96
C ASP A 136 0.94 -19.15 14.48
N GLU A 137 1.60 -20.17 15.04
CA GLU A 137 1.91 -20.28 16.47
C GLU A 137 2.79 -19.12 16.98
N SER A 138 3.61 -18.51 16.10
CA SER A 138 4.47 -17.38 16.45
C SER A 138 3.69 -16.14 16.89
N LEU A 139 2.44 -16.01 16.43
CA LEU A 139 1.53 -14.94 16.82
C LEU A 139 0.82 -15.20 18.15
N LYS A 140 1.06 -16.33 18.82
CA LYS A 140 0.51 -16.65 20.15
C LYS A 140 -1.03 -16.52 20.23
N GLY A 141 -1.72 -16.85 19.14
CA GLY A 141 -3.19 -16.72 19.04
C GLY A 141 -3.70 -15.30 18.79
N ALA A 142 -2.82 -14.35 18.49
CA ALA A 142 -3.19 -13.05 17.92
C ALA A 142 -3.56 -13.17 16.44
N ASP A 143 -4.33 -12.21 15.95
CA ASP A 143 -4.72 -12.07 14.55
C ASP A 143 -3.57 -11.45 13.72
N PHE A 144 -2.77 -10.57 14.33
CA PHE A 144 -1.54 -9.99 13.75
C PHE A 144 -0.62 -9.43 14.84
N SER A 145 0.60 -9.05 14.48
CA SER A 145 1.61 -8.45 15.36
C SER A 145 1.88 -7.00 15.00
N ALA A 146 2.19 -6.16 16.00
CA ALA A 146 2.52 -4.75 15.83
C ALA A 146 3.33 -4.21 17.03
N ASP A 147 4.21 -3.22 16.83
CA ASP A 147 4.80 -2.46 17.92
C ASP A 147 3.85 -1.34 18.38
N LEU A 148 3.08 -1.62 19.44
CA LEU A 148 2.09 -0.68 19.97
C LEU A 148 2.74 0.53 20.65
N SER A 149 3.99 0.43 21.08
CA SER A 149 4.72 1.54 21.72
C SER A 149 5.01 2.69 20.77
N ILE A 150 5.09 2.38 19.48
CA ILE A 150 5.25 3.36 18.39
C ILE A 150 3.98 3.51 17.54
N GLY A 151 2.86 2.89 17.96
CA GLY A 151 1.58 2.97 17.27
C GLY A 151 1.61 2.40 15.85
N GLU A 152 2.37 1.32 15.63
CA GLU A 152 2.34 0.58 14.37
C GLU A 152 0.97 -0.10 14.22
N LYS A 153 0.28 0.08 13.09
CA LYS A 153 -1.05 -0.51 12.75
C LYS A 153 -2.22 -0.09 13.65
N PHE A 154 -1.97 0.24 14.91
CA PHE A 154 -2.97 0.63 15.90
C PHE A 154 -2.35 1.57 16.93
N VAL A 155 -2.98 2.73 17.16
CA VAL A 155 -2.59 3.68 18.22
C VAL A 155 -3.52 3.51 19.41
N THR A 156 -2.97 3.25 20.60
CA THR A 156 -3.73 3.17 21.84
C THR A 156 -4.24 4.54 22.28
N ASP A 157 -5.30 4.58 23.11
CA ASP A 157 -5.81 5.83 23.73
C ASP A 157 -4.69 6.59 24.46
N GLU A 158 -3.85 5.88 25.21
CA GLU A 158 -2.69 6.45 25.92
C GLU A 158 -1.70 7.10 24.95
N LEU A 159 -1.37 6.41 23.85
CA LEU A 159 -0.43 6.95 22.86
C LEU A 159 -1.05 8.12 22.09
N MET A 160 -2.35 8.09 21.80
CA MET A 160 -3.06 9.25 21.22
C MET A 160 -3.02 10.46 22.14
N ARG A 161 -3.27 10.29 23.45
CA ARG A 161 -3.16 11.38 24.44
C ARG A 161 -1.76 11.95 24.49
N SER A 162 -0.75 11.09 24.51
CA SER A 162 0.66 11.49 24.49
C SER A 162 1.04 12.27 23.22
N ARG A 163 0.59 11.81 22.04
CA ARG A 163 0.88 12.44 20.74
C ARG A 163 0.18 13.77 20.52
N TRP A 164 -1.09 13.87 20.91
CA TRP A 164 -1.93 15.01 20.55
C TRP A 164 -2.07 16.04 21.67
N GLY A 165 -1.76 15.67 22.92
CA GLY A 165 -1.81 16.59 24.06
C GLY A 165 -3.16 17.29 24.17
N GLU A 166 -3.15 18.62 24.17
CA GLU A 166 -4.37 19.45 24.25
C GLU A 166 -5.34 19.23 23.07
N ASN A 167 -4.84 18.78 21.90
CA ASN A 167 -5.67 18.49 20.73
C ASN A 167 -6.29 17.10 20.76
N TYR A 168 -6.02 16.29 21.78
CA TYR A 168 -6.45 14.90 21.87
C TYR A 168 -7.96 14.73 21.65
N GLU A 169 -8.78 15.43 22.45
CA GLU A 169 -10.23 15.30 22.39
C GLU A 169 -10.78 15.73 21.03
N SER A 170 -10.27 16.83 20.46
CA SER A 170 -10.71 17.31 19.14
C SER A 170 -10.33 16.36 18.00
N ASN A 171 -9.10 15.85 18.01
CA ASN A 171 -8.61 14.92 16.99
C ASN A 171 -9.35 13.59 17.05
N LEU A 172 -9.55 13.05 18.25
CA LEU A 172 -10.27 11.80 18.42
C LEU A 172 -11.75 11.95 18.03
N SER A 173 -12.40 13.07 18.37
CA SER A 173 -13.80 13.33 17.95
C SER A 173 -13.94 13.30 16.43
N LYS A 174 -13.05 13.98 15.69
CA LYS A 174 -13.07 13.99 14.22
C LYS A 174 -12.96 12.59 13.63
N ILE A 175 -12.04 11.77 14.15
CA ILE A 175 -11.89 10.38 13.69
C ILE A 175 -13.15 9.58 14.03
N LYS A 176 -13.64 9.63 15.27
CA LYS A 176 -14.83 8.87 15.68
C LYS A 176 -16.07 9.26 14.88
N GLU A 177 -16.28 10.55 14.61
CA GLU A 177 -17.39 11.05 13.80
C GLU A 177 -17.32 10.56 12.34
N ALA A 178 -16.11 10.50 11.76
CA ALA A 178 -15.92 9.96 10.41
C ALA A 178 -16.10 8.44 10.36
N VAL A 179 -15.61 7.72 11.37
CA VAL A 179 -15.64 6.25 11.45
C VAL A 179 -17.04 5.70 11.74
N ALA A 180 -17.81 6.33 12.63
CA ALA A 180 -19.12 5.86 13.06
C ALA A 180 -20.08 5.43 11.93
N PRO A 181 -20.29 6.21 10.84
CA PRO A 181 -21.20 5.82 9.76
C PRO A 181 -20.71 4.68 8.87
N VAL A 182 -19.43 4.31 8.96
CA VAL A 182 -18.80 3.25 8.15
C VAL A 182 -18.37 2.05 9.00
N GLN A 183 -18.74 2.02 10.28
CA GLN A 183 -18.44 0.90 11.17
C GLN A 183 -19.02 -0.40 10.60
N GLY A 184 -18.18 -1.43 10.52
CA GLY A 184 -18.56 -2.73 9.97
C GLY A 184 -18.70 -2.77 8.44
N GLN A 185 -18.48 -1.67 7.72
CA GLN A 185 -18.43 -1.73 6.27
C GLN A 185 -17.11 -2.34 5.79
N ARG A 186 -17.19 -3.22 4.80
CA ARG A 186 -16.05 -3.98 4.26
C ARG A 186 -16.05 -4.02 2.74
N LEU A 187 -14.88 -4.17 2.16
CA LEU A 187 -14.70 -4.48 0.74
C LEU A 187 -14.54 -5.98 0.54
N VAL A 188 -15.33 -6.56 -0.37
CA VAL A 188 -15.29 -7.98 -0.69
C VAL A 188 -15.14 -8.26 -2.17
N SER A 189 -14.55 -9.41 -2.48
CA SER A 189 -14.51 -10.01 -3.83
C SER A 189 -14.84 -11.48 -3.67
N GLU A 190 -15.77 -11.98 -4.48
CA GLU A 190 -16.20 -13.40 -4.43
C GLU A 190 -16.69 -13.85 -3.03
N GLY A 191 -17.25 -12.92 -2.25
CA GLY A 191 -17.76 -13.17 -0.90
C GLY A 191 -16.72 -13.16 0.21
N GLU A 192 -15.45 -12.93 -0.10
CA GLU A 192 -14.35 -12.83 0.87
C GLU A 192 -13.82 -11.40 1.00
N TYR A 193 -13.29 -11.04 2.18
CA TYR A 193 -12.57 -9.77 2.36
C TYR A 193 -11.44 -9.66 1.34
N ILE A 194 -11.38 -8.54 0.62
CA ILE A 194 -10.22 -8.27 -0.23
C ILE A 194 -8.97 -7.99 0.60
N ASP A 195 -7.81 -8.12 -0.01
CA ASP A 195 -6.56 -7.60 0.53
C ASP A 195 -6.49 -6.07 0.31
N ALA A 196 -7.22 -5.30 1.14
CA ALA A 196 -7.41 -3.84 1.02
C ALA A 196 -6.16 -3.05 1.41
N THR A 197 -5.04 -3.33 0.76
CA THR A 197 -3.75 -2.65 1.00
C THR A 197 -3.82 -1.18 0.67
N TYR A 198 -3.06 -0.36 1.39
CA TYR A 198 -3.00 1.08 1.22
C TYR A 198 -1.62 1.59 1.61
N TYR A 199 -1.27 2.79 1.15
CA TYR A 199 0.05 3.36 1.38
C TYR A 199 0.03 4.90 1.24
N ALA A 200 1.13 5.55 1.62
CA ALA A 200 1.15 7.01 1.82
C ALA A 200 0.96 7.83 0.54
N ILE A 201 1.87 7.66 -0.44
CA ILE A 201 1.92 8.50 -1.66
C ILE A 201 2.31 7.65 -2.87
N SER A 202 1.57 7.73 -3.97
CA SER A 202 1.89 7.09 -5.25
C SER A 202 2.91 7.90 -6.05
N ALA A 203 3.46 7.27 -7.08
CA ALA A 203 4.25 7.97 -8.09
C ALA A 203 3.39 8.66 -9.17
N GLY A 204 2.07 8.74 -8.97
CA GLY A 204 1.07 9.26 -9.92
C GLY A 204 0.13 8.19 -10.49
N ILE A 205 0.52 6.92 -10.38
CA ILE A 205 -0.26 5.73 -10.72
C ILE A 205 0.03 4.68 -9.64
N THR A 206 -0.98 3.90 -9.24
CA THR A 206 -0.80 2.75 -8.35
C THR A 206 -0.14 1.59 -9.10
N GLU A 207 0.36 0.61 -8.37
CA GLU A 207 0.96 -0.63 -8.87
C GLU A 207 -0.04 -1.79 -8.79
N SER A 208 0.13 -2.78 -9.67
CA SER A 208 -0.60 -4.04 -9.54
C SER A 208 0.09 -4.98 -8.54
N SER A 209 -0.69 -5.80 -7.84
CA SER A 209 -0.12 -6.79 -6.90
C SER A 209 0.77 -7.81 -7.61
N ALA A 210 0.40 -8.22 -8.83
CA ALA A 210 1.15 -9.20 -9.63
C ALA A 210 2.57 -8.72 -9.95
N GLU A 211 2.75 -7.42 -10.19
CA GLU A 211 4.03 -6.85 -10.58
C GLU A 211 4.96 -6.58 -9.38
N ILE A 212 4.39 -6.32 -8.19
CA ILE A 212 5.15 -5.95 -6.99
C ILE A 212 5.35 -7.13 -6.04
N TRP A 213 4.36 -8.00 -5.88
CA TRP A 213 4.38 -9.12 -4.94
C TRP A 213 4.09 -10.48 -5.59
N GLY A 214 3.69 -10.51 -6.86
CA GLY A 214 3.08 -11.69 -7.47
C GLY A 214 1.64 -11.90 -7.00
N GLY A 215 0.98 -12.90 -7.60
CA GLY A 215 -0.44 -13.20 -7.34
C GLY A 215 -1.37 -12.14 -7.92
N GLN A 216 -2.07 -12.48 -8.99
CA GLN A 216 -3.04 -11.59 -9.63
C GLN A 216 -4.25 -11.39 -8.72
N ARG A 217 -4.54 -10.14 -8.38
CA ARG A 217 -5.78 -9.71 -7.73
C ARG A 217 -6.38 -8.60 -8.59
N SER A 218 -7.56 -8.84 -9.17
CA SER A 218 -8.20 -7.90 -10.11
C SER A 218 -8.45 -6.52 -9.49
N TYR A 219 -8.73 -6.48 -8.19
CA TYR A 219 -8.95 -5.28 -7.40
C TYR A 219 -7.66 -4.57 -6.93
N LEU A 220 -6.47 -5.16 -7.14
CA LEU A 220 -5.16 -4.50 -6.88
C LEU A 220 -4.41 -4.35 -8.20
N THR A 221 -4.87 -3.39 -9.00
CA THR A 221 -4.32 -3.08 -10.33
C THR A 221 -3.87 -1.63 -10.43
N ASN A 222 -3.26 -1.26 -11.56
CA ASN A 222 -2.86 0.11 -11.83
C ASN A 222 -4.10 1.01 -12.03
N VAL A 223 -4.22 2.05 -11.21
CA VAL A 223 -5.19 3.14 -11.37
C VAL A 223 -4.47 4.48 -11.24
N ALA A 224 -4.99 5.52 -11.91
CA ALA A 224 -4.36 6.83 -11.85
C ALA A 224 -4.56 7.47 -10.46
N SER A 225 -3.54 8.15 -9.96
CA SER A 225 -3.57 8.84 -8.67
C SER A 225 -2.90 10.21 -8.83
N PRO A 226 -3.48 11.11 -9.66
CA PRO A 226 -2.82 12.33 -10.11
C PRO A 226 -2.67 13.37 -9.00
N GLY A 227 -3.46 13.30 -7.92
CA GLY A 227 -3.39 14.22 -6.79
C GLY A 227 -2.07 14.13 -6.02
N ASP A 228 -1.44 12.97 -6.03
CA ASP A 228 -0.24 12.64 -5.26
C ASP A 228 0.97 13.47 -5.66
N VAL A 229 1.03 13.93 -6.91
CA VAL A 229 2.15 14.74 -7.42
C VAL A 229 2.26 16.09 -6.71
N PHE A 230 1.17 16.55 -6.07
CA PHE A 230 1.13 17.79 -5.29
C PHE A 230 1.48 17.58 -3.81
N ALA A 231 1.69 16.33 -3.38
CA ALA A 231 1.99 16.01 -1.99
C ALA A 231 3.36 16.55 -1.57
N SER A 232 3.44 17.11 -0.37
CA SER A 232 4.73 17.35 0.26
C SER A 232 5.47 16.02 0.43
N GLY A 233 6.71 15.95 -0.06
CA GLY A 233 7.49 14.73 -0.05
C GLY A 233 7.13 13.70 -1.13
N TYR A 234 6.35 14.09 -2.16
CA TYR A 234 6.14 13.28 -3.38
C TYR A 234 7.47 12.85 -4.01
N GLN A 235 8.44 13.76 -4.10
CA GLN A 235 9.78 13.47 -4.57
C GLN A 235 10.80 13.71 -3.46
N THR A 236 11.72 12.77 -3.28
CA THR A 236 12.82 12.87 -2.32
C THR A 236 14.14 12.46 -2.94
N THR A 237 15.23 12.90 -2.31
CA THR A 237 16.59 12.52 -2.72
C THR A 237 17.25 11.75 -1.59
N ALA A 238 17.89 10.62 -1.93
CA ALA A 238 18.78 9.90 -1.03
C ALA A 238 20.17 9.81 -1.68
N ILE A 239 21.21 10.06 -0.88
CA ILE A 239 22.59 10.14 -1.36
C ILE A 239 23.41 9.10 -0.61
N PHE A 240 24.21 8.34 -1.34
CA PHE A 240 25.10 7.31 -0.80
C PHE A 240 26.51 7.48 -1.36
N THR A 241 27.50 7.32 -0.51
CA THR A 241 28.87 7.05 -0.97
C THR A 241 28.94 5.63 -1.54
N PRO A 242 29.96 5.29 -2.36
CA PRO A 242 30.20 3.91 -2.76
C PRO A 242 30.27 2.95 -1.58
N GLU A 243 30.93 3.34 -0.50
CA GLU A 243 31.07 2.53 0.70
C GLU A 243 29.71 2.25 1.36
N ASP A 244 28.87 3.26 1.55
CA ASP A 244 27.53 3.11 2.14
C ASP A 244 26.61 2.24 1.26
N LEU A 245 26.68 2.43 -0.07
CA LEU A 245 25.90 1.64 -1.02
C LEU A 245 26.31 0.16 -0.96
N LYS A 246 27.62 -0.09 -0.98
CA LYS A 246 28.20 -1.43 -0.90
C LYS A 246 27.79 -2.13 0.40
N GLU A 247 27.92 -1.45 1.55
CA GLU A 247 27.53 -2.00 2.84
C GLU A 247 26.05 -2.40 2.84
N SER A 248 25.19 -1.49 2.39
CA SER A 248 23.74 -1.69 2.39
C SER A 248 23.32 -2.85 1.48
N LEU A 249 23.89 -2.95 0.27
CA LEU A 249 23.50 -3.97 -0.71
C LEU A 249 24.16 -5.33 -0.48
N SER A 250 25.34 -5.38 0.16
CA SER A 250 25.95 -6.65 0.57
C SER A 250 25.09 -7.42 1.58
N ALA A 251 24.27 -6.71 2.36
CA ALA A 251 23.30 -7.33 3.28
C ALA A 251 22.12 -8.00 2.56
N VAL A 252 21.84 -7.62 1.31
CA VAL A 252 20.77 -8.22 0.48
C VAL A 252 21.22 -9.55 -0.08
N ASN A 253 22.45 -9.61 -0.59
CA ASN A 253 23.04 -10.81 -1.15
C ASN A 253 24.56 -10.75 -0.98
N SER A 254 25.09 -11.65 -0.14
CA SER A 254 26.53 -11.74 0.15
C SER A 254 27.36 -12.22 -1.05
N GLY A 255 26.73 -12.66 -2.13
CA GLY A 255 27.38 -13.03 -3.40
C GLY A 255 27.69 -11.85 -4.33
N ILE A 256 27.25 -10.62 -4.00
CA ILE A 256 27.56 -9.44 -4.82
C ILE A 256 29.02 -9.02 -4.58
N SER A 257 29.86 -9.12 -5.63
CA SER A 257 31.22 -8.61 -5.58
C SER A 257 31.30 -7.19 -6.15
N PHE A 258 31.48 -6.20 -5.28
CA PHE A 258 31.69 -4.80 -5.65
C PHE A 258 33.14 -4.58 -6.08
N GLU A 259 33.44 -4.96 -7.32
CA GLU A 259 34.70 -4.76 -8.03
C GLU A 259 34.56 -3.68 -9.11
N GLY A 260 35.68 -3.07 -9.52
CA GLY A 260 35.69 -2.03 -10.55
C GLY A 260 35.22 -0.65 -10.08
N GLU A 261 35.00 0.24 -11.04
CA GLU A 261 34.60 1.62 -10.79
C GLU A 261 33.15 1.69 -10.28
N PRO A 262 32.85 2.47 -9.21
CA PRO A 262 31.49 2.58 -8.67
C PRO A 262 30.44 3.02 -9.70
N ALA A 263 30.84 3.82 -10.69
CA ALA A 263 29.96 4.25 -11.77
C ALA A 263 29.31 3.07 -12.54
N ASP A 264 29.96 1.90 -12.54
CA ASP A 264 29.53 0.71 -13.29
C ASP A 264 28.82 -0.33 -12.40
N TRP A 265 28.66 -0.08 -11.10
CA TRP A 265 28.07 -1.05 -10.17
C TRP A 265 26.57 -1.27 -10.38
N LEU A 266 25.84 -0.25 -10.84
CA LEU A 266 24.39 -0.34 -11.05
C LEU A 266 24.09 -0.41 -12.55
N GLY A 267 23.44 -1.49 -12.97
CA GLY A 267 23.01 -1.71 -14.34
C GLY A 267 21.61 -1.18 -14.62
N GLU A 268 21.06 -1.57 -15.77
CA GLU A 268 19.72 -1.20 -16.19
C GLU A 268 18.66 -1.79 -15.25
N ALA A 269 17.64 -0.99 -14.92
CA ALA A 269 16.53 -1.40 -14.08
C ALA A 269 15.35 -1.85 -14.94
N GLN A 270 14.81 -3.03 -14.65
CA GLN A 270 13.53 -3.47 -15.19
C GLN A 270 12.40 -2.80 -14.40
N ARG A 271 11.38 -2.30 -15.10
CA ARG A 271 10.31 -1.50 -14.48
C ARG A 271 8.92 -2.04 -14.75
N THR A 272 8.00 -1.75 -13.84
CA THR A 272 6.55 -1.91 -14.04
C THR A 272 6.01 -0.84 -14.99
N ALA A 273 4.77 -1.00 -15.45
CA ALA A 273 4.07 0.02 -16.23
C ALA A 273 3.90 1.35 -15.47
N ALA A 274 3.79 1.33 -14.14
CA ALA A 274 3.70 2.53 -13.29
C ALA A 274 5.08 3.07 -12.85
N GLY A 275 6.18 2.43 -13.29
CA GLY A 275 7.54 2.96 -13.23
C GLY A 275 8.38 2.47 -12.03
N SER A 276 7.82 1.68 -11.12
CA SER A 276 8.60 1.07 -10.04
C SER A 276 9.65 0.09 -10.58
N VAL A 277 10.80 0.05 -9.93
CA VAL A 277 11.85 -0.93 -10.22
C VAL A 277 11.40 -2.31 -9.75
N LYS A 278 11.22 -3.23 -10.70
CA LYS A 278 10.98 -4.66 -10.43
C LYS A 278 12.26 -5.35 -10.02
N SER A 279 13.33 -5.14 -10.79
CA SER A 279 14.67 -5.62 -10.53
C SER A 279 15.71 -4.65 -11.08
N ILE A 280 16.89 -4.67 -10.50
CA ILE A 280 18.06 -3.91 -10.96
C ILE A 280 19.29 -4.78 -10.83
N THR A 281 20.18 -4.70 -11.82
CA THR A 281 21.47 -5.39 -11.76
C THR A 281 22.43 -4.62 -10.86
N VAL A 282 23.04 -5.31 -9.90
CA VAL A 282 24.10 -4.81 -9.01
C VAL A 282 25.32 -5.69 -9.21
N CYS A 283 26.39 -5.15 -9.81
CA CYS A 283 27.63 -5.86 -10.12
C CYS A 283 27.39 -7.22 -10.80
N GLY A 284 26.53 -7.23 -11.81
CA GLY A 284 26.17 -8.45 -12.57
C GLY A 284 25.14 -9.37 -11.88
N THR A 285 24.73 -9.10 -10.65
CA THR A 285 23.71 -9.86 -9.92
C THR A 285 22.36 -9.16 -10.00
N GLU A 286 21.30 -9.86 -10.40
CA GLU A 286 19.95 -9.30 -10.35
C GLU A 286 19.44 -9.19 -8.91
N VAL A 287 18.99 -8.01 -8.53
CA VAL A 287 18.42 -7.71 -7.21
C VAL A 287 16.96 -7.28 -7.36
N PRO A 288 16.00 -7.93 -6.69
CA PRO A 288 14.62 -7.48 -6.66
C PRO A 288 14.51 -6.05 -6.10
N GLY A 289 13.73 -5.20 -6.77
CA GLY A 289 13.61 -3.79 -6.39
C GLY A 289 13.05 -3.58 -4.99
N GLY A 290 12.22 -4.50 -4.49
CA GLY A 290 11.72 -4.48 -3.12
C GLY A 290 12.85 -4.66 -2.10
N SER A 291 13.73 -5.64 -2.33
CA SER A 291 14.92 -5.85 -1.50
C SER A 291 15.90 -4.68 -1.59
N PHE A 292 16.10 -4.14 -2.80
CA PHE A 292 16.94 -2.96 -3.03
C PHE A 292 16.42 -1.73 -2.27
N ARG A 293 15.12 -1.43 -2.39
CA ARG A 293 14.45 -0.35 -1.65
C ARG A 293 14.66 -0.52 -0.15
N SER A 294 14.41 -1.71 0.39
CA SER A 294 14.50 -1.98 1.82
C SER A 294 15.93 -1.79 2.34
N ALA A 295 16.92 -2.29 1.61
CA ALA A 295 18.33 -2.18 1.97
C ALA A 295 18.79 -0.73 2.08
N LEU A 296 18.41 0.10 1.10
CA LEU A 296 18.75 1.52 1.06
C LEU A 296 17.74 2.41 1.82
N ARG A 297 16.71 1.81 2.42
CA ARG A 297 15.62 2.51 3.12
C ARG A 297 14.98 3.62 2.27
N LEU A 298 14.85 3.37 0.96
CA LEU A 298 14.20 4.31 0.06
C LEU A 298 12.69 4.36 0.32
N ARG A 299 12.08 5.53 0.14
CA ARG A 299 10.65 5.72 0.37
C ARG A 299 9.77 4.82 -0.50
N SER A 300 10.19 4.51 -1.72
CA SER A 300 9.45 3.66 -2.67
C SER A 300 10.40 2.87 -3.58
N GLN A 301 9.84 1.95 -4.38
CA GLN A 301 10.54 1.27 -5.47
C GLN A 301 10.61 2.11 -6.75
N ASN A 302 9.94 3.26 -6.80
CA ASN A 302 9.95 4.14 -7.95
C ASN A 302 11.07 5.18 -7.79
N PHE A 303 12.26 4.82 -8.27
CA PHE A 303 13.43 5.69 -8.22
C PHE A 303 14.25 5.67 -9.51
N THR A 304 15.03 6.72 -9.70
CA THR A 304 16.14 6.79 -10.65
C THR A 304 17.44 7.05 -9.89
N VAL A 305 18.58 6.63 -10.46
CA VAL A 305 19.90 6.83 -9.84
C VAL A 305 20.85 7.47 -10.84
N SER A 306 21.70 8.37 -10.36
CA SER A 306 22.83 8.94 -11.11
C SER A 306 24.09 8.88 -10.25
N PHE A 307 25.25 8.69 -10.87
CA PHE A 307 26.55 8.73 -10.20
C PHE A 307 27.35 9.95 -10.67
N ALA A 308 27.77 10.79 -9.74
CA ALA A 308 28.63 11.95 -9.99
C ALA A 308 29.38 12.32 -8.69
N GLU A 309 30.55 12.95 -8.81
CA GLU A 309 31.32 13.43 -7.64
C GLU A 309 31.53 12.38 -6.54
N ASN A 310 31.74 11.13 -6.96
CA ASN A 310 31.88 9.96 -6.07
C ASN A 310 30.65 9.71 -5.17
N GLN A 311 29.45 9.97 -5.67
CA GLN A 311 28.19 9.76 -4.95
C GLN A 311 27.09 9.21 -5.86
N PHE A 312 26.28 8.29 -5.32
CA PHE A 312 25.03 7.86 -5.92
C PHE A 312 23.89 8.74 -5.41
N THR A 313 23.21 9.41 -6.33
CA THR A 313 22.03 10.24 -6.03
C THR A 313 20.78 9.54 -6.54
N PHE A 314 19.93 9.10 -5.62
CA PHE A 314 18.63 8.51 -5.91
C PHE A 314 17.55 9.58 -5.87
N THR A 315 16.81 9.74 -6.96
CA THR A 315 15.55 10.51 -6.98
C THR A 315 14.39 9.53 -6.83
N VAL A 316 13.70 9.59 -5.71
CA VAL A 316 12.63 8.65 -5.33
C VAL A 316 11.28 9.35 -5.39
N ARG A 317 10.28 8.74 -6.04
CA ARG A 317 8.91 9.26 -6.17
C ARG A 317 7.91 8.39 -5.43
N GLY A 318 6.95 9.03 -4.75
CA GLY A 318 6.01 8.37 -3.88
C GLY A 318 6.64 7.89 -2.56
N TYR A 319 5.81 7.31 -1.72
CA TYR A 319 6.16 6.76 -0.42
C TYR A 319 5.22 5.60 -0.11
N GLY A 320 5.75 4.37 -0.14
CA GLY A 320 4.97 3.16 0.07
C GLY A 320 5.27 2.08 -0.95
N HIS A 321 4.51 0.98 -0.88
CA HIS A 321 4.60 -0.14 -1.80
C HIS A 321 3.87 0.09 -3.14
N GLY A 322 2.97 1.07 -3.23
CA GLY A 322 2.32 1.44 -4.49
C GLY A 322 1.03 0.69 -4.80
N VAL A 323 0.69 -0.37 -4.07
CA VAL A 323 -0.45 -1.25 -4.38
C VAL A 323 -1.69 -0.87 -3.56
N GLY A 324 -2.86 -0.79 -4.21
CA GLY A 324 -4.13 -0.44 -3.54
C GLY A 324 -4.34 1.07 -3.38
N MET A 325 -4.86 1.50 -2.24
CA MET A 325 -5.26 2.91 -2.04
C MET A 325 -4.09 3.82 -1.65
N SER A 326 -3.90 4.91 -2.39
CA SER A 326 -3.05 6.01 -1.94
C SER A 326 -3.80 6.87 -0.92
N GLN A 327 -3.22 7.05 0.28
CA GLN A 327 -3.78 7.87 1.35
C GLN A 327 -3.83 9.35 0.96
N VAL A 328 -2.76 9.90 0.36
CA VAL A 328 -2.78 11.27 -0.14
C VAL A 328 -3.67 11.40 -1.38
N GLY A 329 -3.73 10.36 -2.21
CA GLY A 329 -4.64 10.34 -3.36
C GLY A 329 -6.11 10.35 -2.93
N ALA A 330 -6.47 9.59 -1.89
CA ALA A 330 -7.80 9.60 -1.27
C ALA A 330 -8.13 10.98 -0.67
N GLU A 331 -7.18 11.60 0.03
CA GLU A 331 -7.34 12.96 0.56
C GLU A 331 -7.55 13.99 -0.55
N TYR A 332 -6.80 13.89 -1.64
CA TYR A 332 -6.97 14.76 -2.79
C TYR A 332 -8.37 14.59 -3.41
N MET A 333 -8.80 13.35 -3.66
CA MET A 333 -10.14 13.06 -4.20
C MET A 333 -11.25 13.60 -3.30
N ALA A 334 -11.15 13.39 -1.99
CA ALA A 334 -12.10 13.92 -1.02
C ALA A 334 -12.17 15.46 -1.05
N ASN A 335 -11.02 16.13 -1.15
CA ASN A 335 -10.96 17.59 -1.30
C ASN A 335 -11.50 18.10 -2.65
N GLN A 336 -11.59 17.25 -3.67
CA GLN A 336 -12.30 17.54 -4.93
C GLN A 336 -13.81 17.21 -4.87
N GLY A 337 -14.31 16.75 -3.72
CA GLY A 337 -15.72 16.46 -3.49
C GLY A 337 -16.12 14.99 -3.69
N ALA A 338 -15.17 14.08 -3.91
CA ALA A 338 -15.48 12.66 -4.03
C ALA A 338 -15.93 12.08 -2.69
N GLY A 339 -16.97 11.25 -2.71
CA GLY A 339 -17.41 10.50 -1.54
C GLY A 339 -16.52 9.28 -1.26
N TYR A 340 -16.50 8.77 -0.04
CA TYR A 340 -15.66 7.61 0.33
C TYR A 340 -15.93 6.37 -0.55
N ARG A 341 -17.18 6.16 -0.99
CA ARG A 341 -17.56 5.06 -1.87
C ARG A 341 -16.88 5.16 -3.24
N GLU A 342 -16.79 6.36 -3.79
CA GLU A 342 -16.12 6.64 -5.06
C GLU A 342 -14.61 6.45 -4.92
N ILE A 343 -14.03 6.93 -3.81
CA ILE A 343 -12.61 6.73 -3.49
C ILE A 343 -12.27 5.24 -3.43
N LEU A 344 -13.04 4.45 -2.68
CA LEU A 344 -12.82 3.00 -2.56
C LEU A 344 -13.00 2.28 -3.90
N ALA A 345 -14.05 2.59 -4.65
CA ALA A 345 -14.29 1.99 -5.96
C ALA A 345 -13.20 2.34 -6.98
N TRP A 346 -12.57 3.52 -6.84
CA TRP A 346 -11.45 3.94 -7.66
C TRP A 346 -10.18 3.13 -7.38
N TYR A 347 -9.79 2.97 -6.11
CA TYR A 347 -8.56 2.28 -5.74
C TYR A 347 -8.67 0.76 -5.68
N TYR A 348 -9.88 0.23 -5.51
CA TYR A 348 -10.15 -1.21 -5.47
C TYR A 348 -11.20 -1.60 -6.53
N PRO A 349 -10.89 -1.46 -7.82
CA PRO A 349 -11.86 -1.66 -8.89
C PRO A 349 -12.43 -3.08 -8.87
N GLY A 350 -13.76 -3.17 -8.93
CA GLY A 350 -14.48 -4.44 -8.92
C GLY A 350 -14.73 -5.03 -7.53
N ALA A 351 -14.18 -4.47 -6.45
CA ALA A 351 -14.56 -4.84 -5.10
C ALA A 351 -15.96 -4.29 -4.75
N ALA A 352 -16.75 -5.10 -4.06
CA ALA A 352 -18.08 -4.70 -3.57
C ALA A 352 -17.99 -4.16 -2.15
N LEU A 353 -18.65 -3.02 -1.89
CA LEU A 353 -18.78 -2.45 -0.56
C LEU A 353 -20.03 -3.01 0.13
N GLU A 354 -19.84 -3.72 1.24
CA GLU A 354 -20.90 -4.39 1.99
C GLU A 354 -20.94 -3.93 3.45
N GLN A 355 -22.08 -4.13 4.11
CA GLN A 355 -22.24 -4.00 5.55
C GLN A 355 -22.08 -5.38 6.20
N ALA A 356 -21.24 -5.49 7.23
CA ALA A 356 -21.10 -6.70 8.03
C ALA A 356 -22.34 -7.02 8.87
#